data_AF-A0A8S2ZXT9-F1
#
_entry.id   AF-A0A8S2ZXT9-F1
#
_cell.length_a   1.000
_cell.length_b   1.000
_cell.length_c   1.000
_cell.angle_alpha   90.00
_cell.angle_beta   90.00
_cell.angle_gamma   90.00
#
_symmetry.space_group_name_H-M   'P 1'
#
loop_
_entity.id
_entity.type
_entity.pdbx_description
1 polymer ?
#
loop_
_entity_poly.entity_id
_entity_poly.type
_entity_poly.pdbx_seq_one_letter_code
_entity_poly.pdbx_strand_id
1 'polypeptide(L)'
;MAGHVSGVSTRITSLCKKAFYIHCNAHSLDLALQDLTRTSSSVSIALNMTNDIVNFMRESPKRLNLLDTLSGLDSYTKLKPLCPTRWT
;
A
#
# COMPACT_ATOMS: atom_id res chain seq x y z
N MET A 1 -13.53 10.15 -2.79
CA MET A 1 -13.04 9.79 -4.13
C MET A 1 -13.23 10.99 -5.05
N ALA A 2 -12.17 11.80 -5.21
CA ALA A 2 -12.13 12.92 -6.16
C ALA A 2 -11.22 12.56 -7.35
N GLY A 3 -11.17 11.27 -7.69
CA GLY A 3 -10.45 10.80 -8.85
C GLY A 3 -11.20 11.15 -10.13
N HIS A 4 -10.59 10.85 -11.28
CA HIS A 4 -11.15 11.05 -12.61
C HIS A 4 -12.57 10.47 -12.77
N VAL A 5 -12.90 9.41 -12.02
CA VAL A 5 -14.24 8.82 -11.96
C VAL A 5 -15.05 9.45 -10.81
N SER A 6 -15.92 10.41 -11.15
CA SER A 6 -16.79 11.14 -10.22
C SER A 6 -18.19 10.51 -10.12
N GLY A 7 -18.27 9.26 -9.64
CA GLY A 7 -19.56 8.54 -9.53
C GLY A 7 -20.18 8.60 -8.14
N VAL A 8 -19.41 8.20 -7.12
CA VAL A 8 -19.94 7.93 -5.78
C VAL A 8 -20.31 9.20 -5.03
N SER A 9 -19.42 10.21 -5.01
CA SER A 9 -19.71 11.50 -4.37
C SER A 9 -20.91 12.17 -5.04
N THR A 10 -20.93 12.23 -6.37
CA THR A 10 -22.03 12.77 -7.16
C THR A 10 -23.36 12.09 -6.84
N ARG A 11 -23.38 10.75 -6.75
CA ARG A 11 -24.59 10.00 -6.39
C ARG A 11 -25.04 10.30 -4.97
N ILE A 12 -24.13 10.35 -4.01
CA ILE A 12 -24.44 10.64 -2.60
C ILE A 12 -25.02 12.05 -2.46
N THR A 13 -24.39 13.06 -3.07
CA THR A 13 -24.87 14.44 -3.03
C THR A 13 -26.20 14.61 -3.78
N SER A 14 -26.45 13.81 -4.82
CA SER A 14 -27.74 13.80 -5.54
C SER A 14 -28.90 13.30 -4.68
N LEU A 15 -28.64 12.32 -3.81
CA LEU A 15 -29.63 11.72 -2.91
C LEU A 15 -29.79 12.53 -1.62
N CYS A 16 -28.70 13.11 -1.10
CA CYS A 16 -28.69 13.93 0.10
C CYS A 16 -27.93 15.24 -0.15
N LYS A 17 -28.67 16.32 -0.41
CA LYS A 17 -28.10 17.65 -0.69
C LYS A 17 -27.31 18.26 0.48
N LYS A 18 -27.49 17.73 1.70
CA LYS A 18 -26.74 18.14 2.90
C LYS A 18 -25.44 17.37 3.08
N ALA A 19 -25.15 16.38 2.25
CA ALA A 19 -23.92 15.62 2.34
C ALA A 19 -22.74 16.47 1.84
N PHE A 20 -21.73 16.61 2.67
CA PHE A 20 -20.47 17.27 2.31
C PHE A 20 -19.45 16.24 1.86
N TYR A 21 -18.77 16.54 0.77
CA TYR A 21 -17.64 15.75 0.33
C TYR A 21 -16.39 16.17 1.09
N ILE A 22 -15.75 15.22 1.79
CA ILE A 22 -14.50 15.42 2.52
C ILE A 22 -13.45 14.47 1.95
N HIS A 23 -12.23 14.97 1.76
CA HIS A 23 -11.11 14.14 1.31
C HIS A 23 -10.67 13.18 2.42
N CYS A 24 -10.38 11.93 2.04
CA CYS A 24 -9.80 10.97 2.97
C CYS A 24 -8.29 11.23 3.06
N ASN A 25 -7.81 11.71 4.21
CA ASN A 25 -6.39 12.01 4.41
C ASN A 25 -5.48 10.80 4.17
N ALA A 26 -5.94 9.60 4.52
CA ALA A 26 -5.18 8.37 4.26
C ALA A 26 -4.97 8.14 2.76
N HIS A 27 -5.98 8.45 1.93
CA HIS A 27 -5.90 8.34 0.48
C HIS A 27 -5.07 9.49 -0.14
N SER A 28 -5.22 10.72 0.35
CA SER A 28 -4.39 11.84 -0.11
C SER A 28 -2.90 11.60 0.16
N LEU A 29 -2.57 11.05 1.33
CA LEU A 29 -1.21 10.64 1.65
C LEU A 29 -0.72 9.51 0.72
N ASP A 30 -1.59 8.56 0.39
CA ASP A 30 -1.30 7.47 -0.53
C ASP A 30 -0.91 8.00 -1.92
N LEU A 31 -1.70 8.91 -2.48
CA LEU A 31 -1.42 9.55 -3.76
C LEU A 31 -0.08 10.33 -3.74
N ALA A 32 0.18 11.08 -2.66
CA ALA A 32 1.43 11.81 -2.52
C ALA A 32 2.66 10.88 -2.47
N LEU A 33 2.54 9.74 -1.78
CA LEU A 33 3.60 8.72 -1.74
C LEU A 33 3.80 8.08 -3.12
N GLN A 34 2.72 7.73 -3.83
CA GLN A 34 2.80 7.18 -5.18
C GLN A 34 3.52 8.16 -6.14
N ASP A 35 3.17 9.46 -6.09
CA ASP A 35 3.84 10.47 -6.92
C ASP A 35 5.32 10.64 -6.56
N LEU A 36 5.69 10.56 -5.29
CA LEU A 36 7.10 10.57 -4.86
C LEU A 36 7.87 9.36 -5.39
N THR A 37 7.27 8.17 -5.35
CA THR A 37 7.91 6.97 -5.90
C THR A 37 8.04 7.02 -7.41
N ARG A 38 7.11 7.66 -8.13
CA ARG A 38 7.19 7.84 -9.59
C ARG A 38 8.27 8.84 -9.99
N THR A 39 8.51 9.86 -9.16
CA THR A 39 9.51 10.90 -9.42
C THR A 39 10.92 10.49 -9.01
N SER A 40 11.08 9.66 -7.98
CA SER A 40 12.38 9.17 -7.52
C SER A 40 12.59 7.70 -7.88
N SER A 41 13.43 7.45 -8.90
CA SER A 41 13.80 6.10 -9.33
C SER A 41 14.46 5.29 -8.21
N SER A 42 15.33 5.91 -7.40
CA SER A 42 16.00 5.24 -6.28
C SER A 42 15.01 4.70 -5.24
N VAL A 43 13.98 5.48 -4.91
CA VAL A 43 12.94 5.06 -3.94
C VAL A 43 12.10 3.93 -4.54
N SER A 44 11.70 4.05 -5.81
CA SER A 44 10.94 3.00 -6.51
C SER A 44 11.71 1.69 -6.57
N ILE A 45 12.99 1.72 -6.95
CA ILE A 45 13.86 0.54 -7.02
C ILE A 45 13.98 -0.13 -5.65
N ALA A 46 14.23 0.63 -4.59
CA ALA A 46 14.37 0.10 -3.24
C ALA A 46 13.06 -0.58 -2.75
N LEU A 47 11.91 0.05 -3.01
CA LEU A 47 10.61 -0.50 -2.65
C LEU A 47 10.27 -1.78 -3.45
N ASN A 48 10.51 -1.78 -4.76
CA ASN A 48 10.30 -2.96 -5.61
C ASN A 48 11.20 -4.12 -5.16
N MET A 49 12.49 -3.86 -4.94
CA MET A 49 13.42 -4.89 -4.45
C MET A 49 12.97 -5.46 -3.09
N THR A 50 12.49 -4.61 -2.19
CA THR A 50 11.95 -5.05 -0.90
C THR A 50 10.72 -5.94 -1.10
N ASN A 51 9.80 -5.55 -2.00
CA ASN A 51 8.62 -6.33 -2.30
C ASN A 51 8.96 -7.70 -2.90
N ASP A 52 9.92 -7.75 -3.82
CA ASP A 52 10.39 -8.98 -4.45
C ASP A 52 11.01 -9.94 -3.44
N ILE A 53 11.83 -9.42 -2.51
CA ILE A 53 12.41 -10.23 -1.42
C ILE A 53 11.30 -10.78 -0.53
N VAL A 54 10.31 -9.96 -0.15
CA VAL A 54 9.20 -10.40 0.70
C VAL A 54 8.35 -11.46 0.01
N ASN A 55 8.05 -11.27 -1.29
CA ASN A 55 7.29 -12.23 -2.08
C ASN A 55 8.08 -13.53 -2.25
N PHE A 56 9.36 -13.45 -2.59
CA PHE A 56 10.27 -14.59 -2.63
C PHE A 56 10.20 -15.37 -1.32
N MET A 57 10.36 -14.74 -0.16
CA MET A 57 10.28 -15.47 1.11
C MET A 57 8.92 -16.14 1.32
N ARG A 58 7.82 -15.47 0.96
CA ARG A 58 6.44 -15.94 1.15
C ARG A 58 5.99 -17.05 0.21
N GLU A 59 6.53 -17.12 -0.99
CA GLU A 59 6.22 -18.15 -1.98
C GLU A 59 6.57 -19.58 -1.52
N SER A 60 7.41 -19.75 -0.48
CA SER A 60 7.68 -21.08 0.10
C SER A 60 7.56 -21.07 1.62
N PRO A 61 6.72 -21.93 2.21
CA PRO A 61 6.66 -22.13 3.65
C PRO A 61 8.01 -22.53 4.25
N LYS A 62 8.85 -23.26 3.50
CA LYS A 62 10.20 -23.64 3.94
C LYS A 62 11.12 -22.43 4.13
N ARG A 63 11.04 -21.45 3.21
CA ARG A 63 11.83 -20.20 3.29
C ARG A 63 11.37 -19.34 4.47
N LEU A 64 10.05 -19.25 4.70
CA LEU A 64 9.52 -18.56 5.88
C LEU A 64 9.98 -19.22 7.20
N ASN A 65 9.95 -20.55 7.28
CA ASN A 65 10.38 -21.26 8.47
C ASN A 65 11.89 -21.13 8.73
N LEU A 66 12.71 -21.15 7.66
CA LEU A 66 14.14 -20.88 7.75
C LEU A 66 14.39 -19.45 8.27
N LEU A 67 13.66 -18.46 7.74
CA LEU A 67 13.77 -17.07 8.20
C LEU A 67 13.42 -16.96 9.69
N ASP A 68 12.32 -17.59 10.13
CA ASP A 68 11.90 -17.60 11.53
C ASP A 68 13.00 -18.19 12.43
N THR A 69 13.57 -19.32 12.01
CA THR A 69 14.67 -20.01 12.71
C THR A 69 15.95 -19.18 12.79
N LEU A 70 16.33 -18.51 11.69
CA LEU A 70 17.53 -17.66 11.63
C LEU A 70 17.37 -16.34 12.38
N SER A 71 16.14 -15.83 12.43
CA SER A 71 15.87 -14.50 12.94
C SER A 71 16.05 -14.40 14.45
N GLY A 72 15.83 -15.49 15.20
CA GLY A 72 15.88 -15.47 16.67
C GLY A 72 15.01 -14.38 17.32
N LEU A 73 14.09 -13.80 16.53
CA LEU A 73 13.40 -12.55 16.82
C LEU A 73 12.05 -12.88 17.43
N ASP A 74 11.87 -12.50 18.69
CA ASP A 74 10.60 -12.57 19.42
C ASP A 74 9.47 -11.93 18.60
N SER A 75 8.60 -12.75 18.01
CA SER A 75 7.20 -12.55 17.52
C SER A 75 6.77 -11.26 16.77
N TYR A 76 7.56 -10.18 16.74
CA TYR A 76 7.15 -8.83 16.34
C TYR A 76 7.55 -8.46 14.91
N THR A 77 8.34 -9.28 14.22
CA THR A 77 8.83 -8.99 12.86
C THR A 77 8.32 -9.99 11.83
N LYS A 78 7.00 -10.21 11.78
CA LYS A 78 6.41 -10.93 10.64
C LYS A 78 6.58 -10.07 9.38
N LEU A 79 7.23 -10.61 8.35
CA LEU A 79 7.35 -9.95 7.05
C LEU A 79 5.96 -9.56 6.54
N LYS A 80 5.67 -8.26 6.46
CA LYS A 80 4.44 -7.74 5.86
C LYS A 80 4.73 -7.38 4.40
N PRO A 81 3.89 -7.83 3.46
CA PRO A 81 4.03 -7.41 2.07
C PRO A 81 3.69 -5.93 1.98
N LEU A 82 4.21 -5.27 0.96
CA LEU A 82 3.75 -3.93 0.63
C LEU A 82 2.24 -4.00 0.30
N CYS A 83 1.47 -3.03 0.80
CA CYS A 83 0.05 -2.92 0.51
C CYS A 83 -0.17 -2.70 -0.99
N PRO A 84 -0.82 -3.62 -1.73
CA PRO A 84 -0.91 -3.54 -3.20
C PRO A 84 -1.55 -2.22 -3.64
N THR A 85 -2.67 -1.83 -3.02
CA THR A 85 -3.39 -0.59 -3.34
C THR A 85 -2.59 0.70 -3.13
N ARG A 86 -1.46 0.64 -2.40
CA ARG A 86 -0.57 1.78 -2.12
C ARG A 86 0.66 1.81 -3.02
N TRP A 87 1.13 0.65 -3.48
CA TRP A 87 2.46 0.47 -4.06
C TRP A 87 2.48 -0.18 -5.46
N THR A 88 1.32 -0.39 -6.08
CA THR A 88 1.18 -0.64 -7.53
C THR A 88 0.62 0.60 -8.22
#